data_AF-A0A0T7A878-F1
#
_entry.id   AF-A0A0T7A878-F1
#
_cell.length_a   1.000
_cell.length_b   1.000
_cell.length_c   1.000
_cell.angle_alpha   90.00
_cell.angle_beta   90.00
_cell.angle_gamma   90.00
#
_symmetry.space_group_name_H-M   'P 1'
#
loop_
_entity.id
_entity.type
_entity.pdbx_description
1 polymer ?
#
loop_
_entity_poly.entity_id
_entity_poly.type
_entity_poly.pdbx_seq_one_letter_code
_entity_poly.pdbx_strand_id
1 'polypeptide(L)'
;MPEKASEKKEMSVAAFCQDALQNEIAPTSLGRVQARIVIAARALGWSYTRTKDVWYADPKISIRGHELRRVEDVSGLVYEARQEVQKNDDAIDKATALLGGEDAHLVRSIVAAFRSVLGFRHSA
;
A
#
# COMPACT_ATOMS: atom_id res chain seq x y z
N MET A 1 5.06 26.23 -26.00
CA MET A 1 4.08 25.31 -25.42
C MET A 1 4.86 24.21 -24.73
N PRO A 2 4.80 24.06 -23.40
CA PRO A 2 5.52 22.98 -22.75
C PRO A 2 4.66 21.72 -22.79
N GLU A 3 5.29 20.68 -23.34
CA GLU A 3 4.84 19.30 -23.36
C GLU A 3 4.45 18.89 -21.94
N LYS A 4 3.19 18.50 -21.77
CA LYS A 4 2.71 17.89 -20.53
C LYS A 4 3.27 16.48 -20.46
N ALA A 5 4.55 16.38 -20.14
CA ALA A 5 5.14 15.15 -19.63
C ALA A 5 4.34 14.80 -18.38
N SER A 6 3.46 13.82 -18.55
CA SER A 6 2.71 13.16 -17.50
C SER A 6 3.72 12.54 -16.54
N GLU A 7 4.22 13.32 -15.58
CA GLU A 7 4.87 12.83 -14.37
C GLU A 7 3.83 11.99 -13.61
N LYS A 8 3.64 10.73 -14.02
CA LYS A 8 3.20 9.68 -13.10
C LYS A 8 4.33 9.52 -12.08
N LYS A 9 4.46 10.49 -11.18
CA LYS A 9 5.32 10.43 -10.01
C LYS A 9 4.91 9.17 -9.28
N GLU A 10 5.84 8.25 -9.04
CA GLU A 10 5.61 7.05 -8.22
C GLU A 10 5.07 7.52 -6.86
N MET A 11 3.75 7.59 -6.71
CA MET A 11 3.13 8.09 -5.50
C MET A 11 3.27 7.01 -4.44
N SER A 12 3.86 7.36 -3.29
CA SER A 12 3.89 6.46 -2.15
C SER A 12 2.46 6.15 -1.70
N VAL A 13 2.26 4.98 -1.09
CA VAL A 13 0.95 4.58 -0.54
C VAL A 13 0.42 5.64 0.44
N ALA A 14 1.30 6.23 1.25
CA ALA A 14 0.93 7.29 2.19
C ALA A 14 0.45 8.56 1.48
N ALA A 15 1.12 8.98 0.39
CA ALA A 15 0.71 10.12 -0.41
C ALA A 15 -0.63 9.87 -1.11
N PHE A 16 -0.83 8.66 -1.65
CA PHE A 16 -2.12 8.26 -2.22
C PHE A 16 -3.25 8.33 -1.18
N CYS A 17 -3.04 7.75 0.01
CA CYS A 17 -4.04 7.80 1.06
C CYS A 17 -4.31 9.23 1.53
N GLN A 18 -3.27 10.07 1.67
CA GLN A 18 -3.44 11.48 2.00
C GLN A 18 -4.35 12.17 0.98
N ASP A 19 -4.07 12.00 -0.31
CA ASP A 19 -4.84 12.61 -1.38
C ASP A 19 -6.30 12.15 -1.37
N ALA A 20 -6.52 10.83 -1.28
CA ALA A 20 -7.86 10.24 -1.17
C ALA A 20 -8.64 10.77 0.04
N LEU A 21 -7.99 10.91 1.21
CA LEU A 21 -8.61 11.46 2.41
C LEU A 21 -9.02 12.93 2.21
N GLN A 22 -8.16 13.73 1.58
CA GLN A 22 -8.34 15.17 1.46
C GLN A 22 -9.28 15.58 0.32
N ASN A 23 -9.32 14.83 -0.78
CA ASN A 23 -10.06 15.21 -1.98
C ASN A 23 -11.38 14.45 -2.13
N GLU A 24 -11.41 13.16 -1.79
CA GLU A 24 -12.57 12.30 -2.03
C GLU A 24 -13.38 12.05 -0.76
N ILE A 25 -12.72 11.56 0.30
CA ILE A 25 -13.43 11.11 1.52
C ILE A 25 -13.92 12.31 2.34
N ALA A 26 -13.06 13.31 2.53
CA ALA A 26 -13.40 14.49 3.28
C ALA A 26 -12.91 15.76 2.57
N PRO A 27 -13.58 16.22 1.50
CA PRO A 27 -13.21 17.43 0.77
C PRO A 27 -13.27 18.72 1.61
N THR A 28 -12.66 19.78 1.11
CA THR A 28 -12.61 21.11 1.76
C THR A 28 -14.01 21.71 1.98
N SER A 29 -15.00 21.32 1.18
CA SER A 29 -16.41 21.69 1.33
C SER A 29 -17.03 21.23 2.66
N LEU A 30 -16.43 20.24 3.34
CA LEU A 30 -16.93 19.71 4.61
C LEU A 30 -16.40 20.48 5.85
N GLY A 31 -15.67 21.59 5.63
CA GLY A 31 -15.29 22.53 6.67
C GLY A 31 -13.82 22.47 7.07
N ARG A 32 -13.53 22.81 8.34
CA ARG A 32 -12.16 22.92 8.84
C ARG A 32 -11.48 21.55 8.91
N VAL A 33 -10.14 21.54 8.81
CA VAL A 33 -9.32 20.31 8.80
C VAL A 33 -9.65 19.36 9.94
N GLN A 34 -9.81 19.85 11.17
CA GLN A 34 -10.13 18.99 12.32
C GLN A 34 -11.48 18.27 12.16
N ALA A 35 -12.51 18.95 11.65
CA ALA A 35 -13.81 18.33 11.39
C ALA A 35 -13.71 17.28 10.27
N ARG A 36 -12.94 17.58 9.23
CA ARG A 36 -12.69 16.66 8.10
C ARG A 36 -11.96 15.40 8.54
N ILE A 37 -10.96 15.51 9.41
CA ILE A 37 -10.28 14.34 10.00
C ILE A 37 -11.26 13.48 10.80
N VAL A 38 -12.18 14.09 11.58
CA VAL A 38 -13.22 13.33 12.29
C VAL A 38 -14.17 12.62 11.32
N ILE A 39 -14.58 13.27 10.24
CA ILE A 39 -15.44 12.68 9.21
C ILE A 39 -14.73 11.49 8.54
N ALA A 40 -13.49 11.67 8.10
CA ALA A 40 -12.69 10.60 7.49
C ALA A 40 -12.48 9.43 8.46
N ALA A 41 -12.18 9.71 9.73
CA ALA A 41 -12.00 8.69 10.75
C ALA A 41 -13.27 7.82 10.91
N ARG A 42 -14.44 8.46 10.93
CA ARG A 42 -15.73 7.75 11.01
C ARG A 42 -16.02 6.92 9.76
N ALA A 43 -15.75 7.46 8.56
CA ALA A 43 -15.98 6.76 7.30
C ALA A 43 -15.09 5.50 7.17
N LEU A 44 -13.83 5.63 7.59
CA LEU A 44 -12.84 4.57 7.51
C LEU A 44 -12.88 3.59 8.69
N GLY A 45 -13.55 3.95 9.79
CA GLY A 45 -13.55 3.19 11.05
C GLY A 45 -12.21 3.27 11.77
N TRP A 46 -11.44 4.34 11.56
CA TRP A 46 -10.12 4.56 12.15
C TRP A 46 -10.20 5.43 13.40
N SER A 47 -9.15 5.37 14.22
CA SER A 47 -8.99 6.35 15.30
C SER A 47 -8.65 7.73 14.73
N TYR A 48 -8.99 8.79 15.48
CA TYR A 48 -8.66 10.16 15.08
C TYR A 48 -7.16 10.34 14.85
N THR A 49 -6.33 9.83 15.77
CA THR A 49 -4.86 9.92 15.66
C THR A 49 -4.36 9.22 14.41
N ARG A 50 -4.79 7.97 14.17
CA ARG A 50 -4.41 7.22 12.95
C ARG A 50 -4.78 7.99 11.69
N THR A 51 -6.00 8.52 11.66
CA THR A 51 -6.48 9.31 10.52
C THR A 51 -5.68 10.59 10.33
N LYS A 52 -5.33 11.28 11.42
CA LYS A 52 -4.49 12.48 11.39
C LYS A 52 -3.09 12.17 10.87
N ASP A 53 -2.48 11.07 11.29
CA ASP A 53 -1.14 10.69 10.85
C ASP A 53 -1.13 10.39 9.34
N VAL A 54 -2.18 9.72 8.83
CA VAL A 54 -2.38 9.49 7.39
C VAL A 54 -2.71 10.80 6.66
N TRP A 55 -3.52 11.67 7.26
CA TRP A 55 -3.89 12.96 6.71
C TRP A 55 -2.68 13.85 6.38
N TYR A 56 -1.60 13.71 7.14
CA TYR A 56 -0.35 14.44 6.94
C TYR A 56 0.77 13.60 6.32
N ALA A 57 0.46 12.37 5.89
CA ALA A 57 1.44 11.40 5.39
C ALA A 57 2.69 11.32 6.29
N ASP A 58 2.49 11.12 7.60
CA ASP A 58 3.59 11.04 8.57
C ASP A 58 4.63 9.99 8.11
N PRO A 59 5.92 10.34 7.98
CA PRO A 59 6.92 9.42 7.44
C PRO A 59 7.13 8.16 8.29
N LYS A 60 6.67 8.16 9.56
CA LYS A 60 6.79 7.02 10.47
C LYS A 60 5.67 6.00 10.32
N ILE A 61 4.60 6.34 9.61
CA ILE A 61 3.47 5.42 9.45
C ILE A 61 3.67 4.51 8.24
N SER A 62 3.31 3.24 8.43
CA SER A 62 3.12 2.28 7.34
C SER A 62 1.63 2.01 7.19
N ILE A 63 1.12 2.05 5.96
CA ILE A 63 -0.27 1.73 5.61
C ILE A 63 -0.35 0.23 5.35
N ARG A 64 -1.20 -0.49 6.08
CA ARG A 64 -1.39 -1.94 5.86
C ARG A 64 -2.31 -2.18 4.66
N GLY A 65 -2.19 -3.35 4.03
CA GLY A 65 -2.97 -3.68 2.83
C GLY A 65 -4.50 -3.63 3.03
N HIS A 66 -5.02 -3.95 4.21
CA HIS A 66 -6.46 -3.84 4.52
C HIS A 66 -6.89 -2.38 4.74
N GLU A 67 -6.00 -1.53 5.28
CA GLU A 67 -6.26 -0.10 5.43
C GLU A 67 -6.30 0.58 4.06
N LEU A 68 -5.36 0.24 3.18
CA LEU A 68 -5.35 0.71 1.80
C LEU A 68 -6.63 0.32 1.07
N ARG A 69 -7.01 -0.96 1.13
CA ARG A 69 -8.27 -1.43 0.52
C ARG A 69 -9.48 -0.67 1.06
N ARG A 70 -9.53 -0.40 2.36
CA ARG A 70 -10.61 0.38 2.95
C ARG A 70 -10.66 1.81 2.40
N VAL A 71 -9.50 2.43 2.19
CA VAL A 71 -9.42 3.75 1.53
C VAL A 71 -9.91 3.67 0.09
N GLU A 72 -9.50 2.65 -0.67
CA GLU A 72 -9.97 2.42 -2.05
C GLU A 72 -11.50 2.25 -2.09
N ASP A 73 -12.06 1.42 -1.22
CA ASP A 73 -13.51 1.17 -1.15
C ASP A 73 -14.31 2.43 -0.82
N VAL A 74 -13.82 3.27 0.09
CA VAL A 74 -14.54 4.47 0.55
C VAL A 74 -14.35 5.66 -0.39
N SER A 75 -13.17 5.79 -1.00
CA SER A 75 -12.87 6.88 -1.95
C SER A 75 -13.29 6.57 -3.39
N GLY A 76 -13.48 5.30 -3.74
CA GLY A 76 -13.67 4.87 -5.12
C GLY A 76 -12.40 4.92 -5.99
N LEU A 77 -11.24 5.25 -5.40
CA LEU A 77 -9.95 5.28 -6.09
C LEU A 77 -9.25 3.93 -6.00
N VAL A 78 -8.38 3.64 -6.97
CA VAL A 78 -7.56 2.42 -7.00
C VAL A 78 -6.09 2.79 -7.00
N TYR A 79 -5.30 2.20 -6.11
CA TYR A 79 -3.86 2.40 -6.07
C TYR A 79 -3.16 1.52 -7.12
N GLU A 80 -2.85 2.10 -8.28
CA GLU A 80 -2.31 1.38 -9.44
C GLU A 80 -0.94 0.71 -9.19
N ALA A 81 -0.09 1.26 -8.32
CA ALA A 81 1.25 0.72 -8.05
C ALA A 81 1.24 -0.67 -7.37
N ARG A 82 0.09 -1.13 -6.88
CA ARG A 82 -0.08 -2.51 -6.40
C ARG A 82 -0.10 -3.55 -7.54
N GLN A 83 -0.40 -3.13 -8.78
CA GLN A 83 -0.46 -4.05 -9.91
C GLN A 83 0.92 -4.62 -10.29
N GLU A 84 2.04 -4.04 -9.84
CA GLU A 84 3.37 -4.60 -10.14
C GLU A 84 3.81 -5.66 -9.13
N VAL A 85 3.51 -5.47 -7.83
CA VAL A 85 3.87 -6.45 -6.79
C VAL A 85 3.02 -7.71 -6.90
N GLN A 86 1.73 -7.58 -7.20
CA GLN A 86 0.83 -8.72 -7.33
C GLN A 86 1.16 -9.59 -8.55
N LYS A 87 1.66 -8.98 -9.65
CA LYS A 87 2.18 -9.71 -10.82
C LYS A 87 3.44 -10.52 -10.49
N ASN A 88 4.28 -10.03 -9.57
CA ASN A 88 5.48 -10.75 -9.16
C ASN A 88 5.15 -11.99 -8.32
N ASP A 89 4.20 -11.89 -7.39
CA ASP A 89 3.77 -13.04 -6.58
C ASP A 89 3.09 -14.12 -7.45
N ASP A 90 2.23 -13.72 -8.39
CA ASP A 90 1.61 -14.66 -9.36
C ASP A 90 2.65 -15.32 -10.28
N ALA A 91 3.72 -14.60 -10.65
CA ALA A 91 4.82 -15.15 -11.43
C ALA A 91 5.67 -16.15 -10.61
N ILE A 92 5.86 -15.90 -9.32
CA ILE A 92 6.53 -16.82 -8.40
C ILE A 92 5.67 -18.09 -8.23
N ASP A 93 4.36 -17.95 -8.02
CA ASP A 93 3.45 -19.07 -7.87
C ASP A 93 3.36 -19.91 -9.14
N LYS A 94 3.36 -19.28 -10.32
CA LYS A 94 3.40 -19.97 -11.61
C LYS A 94 4.73 -20.68 -11.85
N ALA A 95 5.85 -20.09 -11.43
CA ALA A 95 7.15 -20.75 -11.45
C ALA A 95 7.22 -21.94 -10.48
N THR A 96 6.62 -21.81 -9.29
CA THR A 96 6.47 -22.90 -8.31
C THR A 96 5.57 -24.02 -8.84
N ALA A 97 4.50 -23.71 -9.57
CA ALA A 97 3.64 -24.71 -10.20
C ALA A 97 4.33 -25.44 -11.36
N LEU A 98 5.16 -24.76 -12.14
CA LEU A 98 5.96 -25.37 -13.22
C LEU A 98 7.12 -26.24 -12.68
N LEU A 99 7.62 -25.94 -11.48
CA LEU A 99 8.70 -26.68 -10.81
C LEU A 99 8.19 -27.74 -9.81
N GLY A 100 6.88 -27.77 -9.52
CA GLY A 100 6.25 -28.67 -8.54
C GLY A 100 6.07 -30.13 -8.99
N GLY A 101 6.76 -30.57 -10.04
CA GLY A 101 6.69 -31.93 -10.56
C GLY A 101 7.60 -32.94 -9.86
N GLU A 102 8.69 -32.51 -9.20
CA GLU A 102 9.60 -33.44 -8.52
C GLU A 102 10.23 -32.75 -7.29
N ASP A 103 9.95 -33.33 -6.11
CA ASP A 103 10.53 -33.03 -4.79
C ASP A 103 10.31 -31.64 -4.18
N ALA A 104 9.08 -31.41 -3.70
CA ALA A 104 8.66 -30.26 -2.89
C ALA A 104 9.52 -30.00 -1.63
N HIS A 105 10.26 -31.01 -1.14
CA HIS A 105 11.14 -30.87 0.02
C HIS A 105 12.46 -30.16 -0.30
N LEU A 106 13.01 -30.35 -1.51
CA LEU A 106 14.26 -29.70 -1.94
C LEU A 106 14.03 -28.22 -2.24
N VAL A 107 12.92 -27.89 -2.89
CA VAL A 107 12.58 -26.49 -3.19
C VAL A 107 12.32 -25.71 -1.91
N ARG A 108 11.61 -26.31 -0.94
CA ARG A 108 11.35 -25.67 0.35
C ARG A 108 12.64 -25.44 1.15
N SER A 109 13.60 -26.36 1.12
CA SER A 109 14.88 -26.20 1.81
C SER A 109 15.78 -25.17 1.12
N ILE A 110 15.80 -25.11 -0.21
CA ILE A 110 16.55 -24.11 -0.98
C ILE A 110 15.96 -22.71 -0.77
N VAL A 111 14.64 -22.56 -0.83
CA VAL A 111 13.96 -21.27 -0.57
C VAL A 111 14.14 -20.83 0.88
N ALA A 112 14.05 -21.75 1.85
CA ALA A 112 14.32 -21.45 3.25
C ALA A 112 15.79 -21.04 3.47
N ALA A 113 16.74 -21.71 2.81
CA ALA A 113 18.15 -21.36 2.85
C ALA A 113 18.42 -19.99 2.21
N PHE A 114 17.82 -19.68 1.06
CA PHE A 114 17.95 -18.36 0.42
C PHE A 114 17.34 -17.25 1.27
N ARG A 115 16.18 -17.51 1.90
CA ARG A 115 15.53 -16.57 2.83
C ARG A 115 16.34 -16.38 4.11
N SER A 116 17.04 -17.42 4.58
CA SER A 116 17.98 -17.34 5.70
C SER A 116 19.23 -16.53 5.35
N VAL A 117 19.79 -16.72 4.15
CA VAL A 117 20.99 -16.01 3.67
C VAL A 117 20.70 -14.54 3.37
N LEU A 118 19.52 -14.22 2.81
CA LEU A 118 19.09 -12.84 2.54
C LEU A 118 18.53 -12.14 3.78
N GLY A 119 18.02 -12.89 4.77
CA GLY A 119 17.51 -12.38 6.04
C GLY A 119 18.60 -11.99 7.05
N PHE A 120 19.87 -12.34 6.81
CA PHE A 120 20.98 -12.12 7.74
C PHE A 120 21.71 -10.77 7.59
N ARG A 121 21.14 -9.81 6.87
CA ARG A 121 21.76 -8.49 6.64
C ARG A 121 20.96 -7.32 7.23
N HIS A 122 20.49 -7.46 8.47
CA HIS A 122 20.26 -6.32 9.37
C HIS A 122 20.07 -6.74 10.85
N SER A 123 21.16 -7.03 11.57
CA SER A 123 21.31 -6.76 13.01
C SER A 123 22.66 -7.27 13.55
N ALA A 124 23.69 -6.43 13.46
CA ALA A 124 24.81 -6.29 14.40
C ALA A 124 25.68 -5.12 13.92
#